data_AF-A0A853CS11-F1
#
_entry.id   AF-A0A853CS11-F1
#
_cell.length_a   1.000
_cell.length_b   1.000
_cell.length_c   1.000
_cell.angle_alpha   90.00
_cell.angle_beta   90.00
_cell.angle_gamma   90.00
#
_symmetry.space_group_name_H-M   'P 1'
#
loop_
_entity.id
_entity.type
_entity.pdbx_description
1 polymer ?
#
loop_
_entity_poly.entity_id
_entity_poly.type
_entity_poly.pdbx_seq_one_letter_code
_entity_poly.pdbx_strand_id
1 'polypeptide(L)'
;MTALLEVDILDGPVRGVVYALGVVALVALLVRAPTRSWLTAAAVAAVGGGAVAVLLWLVCVRWLDLFGGSLGRAAYLWLAATCAAVAVAAVSLFRVRWWRRIVATSAVVVFLCCGVLGINAAFGVNRTVGNLLNIVVPHPLRLAPPAAHGTTPAVADLWARWRPPAGMPEAGETGTADIPPTASGFRARPAGLYLPPAARTANPPALPVVVMLMGQPGNPDPGPIASVLDRFARAHHGLAPIVVVADQLGPGIADTGCVDSRRYGKVYRYLTEDVPAWIRTQLNVTADHRFWAIAGYSNGGQCALSIGVKRPDLFTSIIDVSGEEFPGSTNPKKALADLFGHDQAAYDGQKPLALLAARHLPGMTAVFTASTDDPHYYGVARKLTTAAQAAGMDATLHALPSGGHGRAALIGGLEAGFGVIYPVVGLSPPGAVAAVPTAG
;
A
#
# COMPACT_ATOMS: atom_id res chain seq x y z
N MET A 1 -6.81 8.88 22.93
CA MET A 1 -7.45 8.55 21.63
C MET A 1 -6.45 7.95 20.64
N THR A 2 -5.19 8.40 20.59
CA THR A 2 -4.11 7.83 19.75
C THR A 2 -3.87 6.34 19.96
N ALA A 3 -3.82 5.89 21.22
CA ALA A 3 -3.62 4.46 21.54
C ALA A 3 -4.66 3.51 20.92
N LEU A 4 -5.90 3.96 20.69
CA LEU A 4 -6.92 3.15 20.01
C LEU A 4 -6.64 3.03 18.51
N LEU A 5 -6.11 4.09 17.90
CA LEU A 5 -5.77 4.12 16.47
C LEU A 5 -4.57 3.23 16.16
N GLU A 6 -3.67 3.03 17.13
CA GLU A 6 -2.47 2.20 16.98
C GLU A 6 -2.73 0.70 17.20
N VAL A 7 -3.93 0.31 17.64
CA VAL A 7 -4.28 -1.08 17.90
C VAL A 7 -4.12 -1.91 16.62
N ASP A 8 -3.28 -2.95 16.70
CA ASP A 8 -3.11 -3.94 15.65
C ASP A 8 -4.37 -4.81 15.53
N ILE A 9 -5.05 -4.67 14.40
CA ILE A 9 -6.29 -5.37 14.05
C ILE A 9 -6.07 -6.46 12.99
N LEU A 10 -4.82 -6.63 12.56
CA LEU A 10 -4.47 -7.58 11.51
C LEU A 10 -3.67 -8.75 12.08
N ASP A 11 -2.51 -8.50 12.68
CA ASP A 11 -1.63 -9.54 13.22
C ASP A 11 -1.74 -9.66 14.75
N GLY A 12 -2.39 -8.68 15.39
CA GLY A 12 -2.62 -8.64 16.83
C GLY A 12 -3.75 -9.56 17.34
N PRO A 13 -3.89 -9.67 18.68
CA PRO A 13 -4.88 -10.54 19.32
C PRO A 13 -6.33 -10.08 19.10
N VAL A 14 -6.55 -8.81 18.75
CA VAL A 14 -7.89 -8.20 18.64
C VAL A 14 -8.78 -8.95 17.66
N ARG A 15 -8.23 -9.33 16.50
CA ARG A 15 -8.97 -10.10 15.49
C ARG A 15 -9.45 -11.44 16.06
N GLY A 16 -8.56 -12.16 16.73
CA GLY A 16 -8.90 -13.44 17.37
C GLY A 16 -9.96 -13.31 18.46
N VAL A 17 -9.84 -12.28 19.30
CA VAL A 17 -10.81 -11.99 20.38
C VAL A 17 -12.18 -11.65 19.80
N VAL A 18 -12.25 -10.78 18.79
CA VAL A 18 -13.52 -10.40 18.14
C VAL A 18 -14.18 -11.60 17.47
N TYR A 19 -13.41 -12.48 16.81
CA TYR A 19 -13.94 -13.71 16.24
C TYR A 19 -14.47 -14.68 17.30
N ALA A 20 -13.75 -14.85 18.41
CA ALA A 20 -14.21 -15.67 19.53
C ALA A 20 -15.53 -15.13 20.11
N LEU A 21 -15.63 -13.82 20.31
CA LEU A 21 -16.88 -13.16 20.73
C LEU A 21 -18.00 -13.37 19.70
N GLY A 22 -17.69 -13.33 18.41
CA GLY A 22 -18.65 -13.65 17.34
C GLY A 22 -19.17 -15.08 17.44
N VAL A 23 -18.30 -16.07 17.65
CA VAL A 23 -18.70 -17.46 17.85
C VAL A 23 -19.58 -17.61 19.10
N VAL A 24 -19.18 -17.02 20.23
CA VAL A 24 -19.97 -17.03 21.47
C VAL A 24 -21.34 -16.38 21.26
N ALA A 25 -21.41 -15.24 20.57
CA ALA A 25 -22.66 -14.56 20.26
C ALA A 25 -23.56 -15.44 19.38
N LEU A 26 -23.02 -16.06 18.34
CA LEU A 26 -23.77 -16.97 17.47
C LEU A 26 -24.32 -18.17 18.25
N VAL A 27 -23.50 -18.79 19.10
CA VAL A 27 -23.93 -19.88 19.99
C VAL A 27 -25.03 -19.41 20.94
N ALA A 28 -24.89 -18.25 21.57
CA ALA A 28 -25.90 -17.70 22.48
C ALA A 28 -27.26 -17.45 21.80
N LEU A 29 -27.25 -17.06 20.52
CA LEU A 29 -28.47 -16.90 19.72
C LEU A 29 -29.13 -18.25 19.38
N LEU A 30 -28.31 -19.24 19.00
CA LEU A 30 -28.79 -20.56 18.57
C LEU A 30 -29.19 -21.47 19.75
N VAL A 31 -28.49 -21.38 20.89
CA VAL A 31 -28.77 -22.14 22.11
C VAL A 31 -30.01 -21.58 22.80
N ARG A 32 -31.15 -22.05 22.33
CA ARG A 32 -32.48 -21.95 22.94
C ARG A 32 -33.22 -23.24 22.68
N ALA A 33 -34.31 -23.48 23.41
CA ALA A 33 -35.15 -24.66 23.17
C ALA A 33 -35.45 -24.78 21.66
N PRO A 34 -34.92 -25.80 20.96
CA PRO A 34 -34.90 -25.83 19.51
C PRO A 34 -36.28 -26.26 19.01
N THR A 35 -37.21 -25.31 18.92
CA THR A 35 -38.46 -25.55 18.23
C THR A 35 -38.19 -25.60 16.73
N ARG A 36 -38.90 -26.48 15.99
CA ARG A 36 -38.81 -26.53 14.53
C ARG A 36 -39.03 -25.15 13.90
N SER A 37 -39.96 -24.36 14.45
CA SER A 37 -40.25 -22.99 14.02
C SER A 37 -39.09 -22.01 14.20
N TRP A 38 -38.25 -22.20 15.22
CA TRP A 38 -37.05 -21.39 15.39
C TRP A 38 -35.98 -21.78 14.37
N LEU A 39 -35.70 -23.08 14.26
CA LEU A 39 -34.66 -23.57 13.36
C LEU A 39 -34.97 -23.18 11.90
N THR A 40 -36.24 -23.25 11.49
CA THR A 40 -36.65 -22.77 10.17
C THR A 40 -36.50 -21.26 10.02
N ALA A 41 -36.91 -20.46 11.02
CA ALA A 41 -36.75 -19.01 10.97
C ALA A 41 -35.28 -18.59 10.89
N ALA A 42 -34.39 -19.22 11.67
CA ALA A 42 -32.95 -18.96 11.65
C ALA A 42 -32.33 -19.35 10.31
N ALA A 43 -32.70 -20.52 9.75
CA ALA A 43 -32.22 -20.96 8.45
C ALA A 43 -32.70 -20.03 7.31
N VAL A 44 -33.98 -19.65 7.30
CA VAL A 44 -34.54 -18.71 6.32
C VAL A 44 -33.85 -17.34 6.45
N ALA A 45 -33.60 -16.86 7.66
CA ALA A 45 -32.87 -15.62 7.88
C ALA A 45 -31.42 -15.70 7.37
N ALA A 46 -30.71 -16.79 7.62
CA ALA A 46 -29.34 -16.99 7.12
C ALA A 46 -29.30 -17.00 5.59
N VAL A 47 -30.23 -17.70 4.93
CA VAL A 47 -30.37 -17.70 3.47
C VAL A 47 -30.71 -16.31 2.95
N GLY A 48 -31.65 -15.60 3.60
CA GLY A 48 -31.99 -14.22 3.27
C GLY A 48 -30.80 -13.27 3.39
N GLY A 49 -29.98 -13.41 4.43
CA GLY A 49 -28.72 -12.67 4.59
C GLY A 49 -27.72 -12.97 3.48
N GLY A 50 -27.62 -14.23 3.03
CA GLY A 50 -26.85 -14.61 1.85
C GLY A 50 -27.34 -13.90 0.58
N ALA A 51 -28.65 -13.83 0.37
CA ALA A 51 -29.23 -13.09 -0.77
C ALA A 51 -28.93 -11.58 -0.70
N VAL A 52 -28.95 -10.98 0.51
CA VAL A 52 -28.51 -9.59 0.72
C VAL A 52 -27.05 -9.40 0.34
N ALA A 53 -26.16 -10.32 0.72
CA ALA A 53 -24.75 -10.25 0.32
C ALA A 53 -24.56 -10.31 -1.20
N VAL A 54 -25.33 -11.17 -1.89
CA VAL A 54 -25.34 -11.23 -3.37
C VAL A 54 -25.85 -9.91 -3.96
N LEU A 55 -26.91 -9.33 -3.40
CA LEU A 55 -27.43 -8.03 -3.85
C LEU A 55 -26.39 -6.92 -3.65
N LEU A 56 -25.72 -6.87 -2.50
CA LEU A 56 -24.65 -5.91 -2.22
C LEU A 56 -23.49 -6.08 -3.20
N TRP A 57 -23.08 -7.31 -3.49
CA TRP A 57 -22.07 -7.58 -4.51
C TRP A 57 -22.51 -7.11 -5.91
N LEU A 58 -23.74 -7.42 -6.32
CA LEU A 58 -24.28 -6.98 -7.61
C LEU A 58 -24.34 -5.45 -7.73
N VAL A 59 -24.83 -4.77 -6.70
CA VAL A 59 -24.98 -3.31 -6.72
C VAL A 59 -23.63 -2.61 -6.59
N CYS A 60 -22.87 -2.90 -5.54
CA CYS A 60 -21.66 -2.15 -5.21
C CYS A 60 -20.46 -2.52 -6.09
N VAL A 61 -20.28 -3.81 -6.40
CA VAL A 61 -19.12 -4.29 -7.17
C VAL A 61 -19.44 -4.37 -8.65
N ARG A 62 -20.58 -4.95 -9.04
CA ARG A 62 -20.87 -5.19 -10.46
C ARG A 62 -21.49 -4.00 -11.18
N TRP A 63 -22.42 -3.27 -10.55
CA TRP A 63 -23.17 -2.20 -11.19
C TRP A 63 -22.53 -0.82 -10.98
N LEU A 64 -22.23 -0.46 -9.74
CA LEU A 64 -21.61 0.82 -9.39
C LEU A 64 -20.08 0.82 -9.57
N ASP A 65 -19.47 -0.37 -9.70
CA ASP A 65 -18.02 -0.56 -9.87
C ASP A 65 -17.19 0.27 -8.87
N LEU A 66 -17.62 0.30 -7.61
CA LEU A 66 -17.04 1.18 -6.58
C LEU A 66 -15.56 0.88 -6.29
N PHE A 67 -15.08 -0.29 -6.72
CA PHE A 67 -13.76 -0.81 -6.39
C PHE A 67 -12.89 -1.07 -7.63
N GLY A 68 -13.41 -0.86 -8.85
CA GLY A 68 -12.66 -1.02 -10.10
C GLY A 68 -12.17 -2.44 -10.37
N GLY A 69 -12.73 -3.45 -9.69
CA GLY A 69 -12.22 -4.82 -9.70
C GLY A 69 -12.90 -5.75 -8.71
N SER A 70 -12.43 -7.00 -8.69
CA SER A 70 -12.94 -8.02 -7.76
C SER A 70 -12.31 -7.88 -6.38
N LEU A 71 -13.11 -7.94 -5.31
CA LEU A 71 -12.62 -7.93 -3.93
C LEU A 71 -12.00 -9.26 -3.49
N GLY A 72 -12.06 -10.29 -4.35
CA GLY A 72 -11.55 -11.62 -4.06
C GLY A 72 -12.51 -12.50 -3.25
N ARG A 73 -12.33 -13.82 -3.38
CA ARG A 73 -13.23 -14.83 -2.80
C ARG A 73 -13.35 -14.71 -1.28
N ALA A 74 -12.25 -14.47 -0.58
CA ALA A 74 -12.24 -14.37 0.87
C ALA A 74 -13.10 -13.19 1.38
N ALA A 75 -13.00 -12.02 0.74
CA ALA A 75 -13.83 -10.86 1.10
C ALA A 75 -15.32 -11.14 0.85
N TYR A 76 -15.67 -11.79 -0.26
CA TYR A 76 -17.06 -12.16 -0.55
C TYR A 76 -17.62 -13.18 0.46
N LEU A 77 -16.82 -14.15 0.90
CA LEU A 77 -17.22 -15.11 1.93
C LEU A 77 -17.46 -14.42 3.28
N TRP A 78 -16.59 -13.47 3.68
CA TRP A 78 -16.80 -12.68 4.89
C TRP A 78 -18.04 -11.79 4.79
N LEU A 79 -18.29 -11.16 3.64
CA LEU A 79 -19.52 -10.39 3.40
C LEU A 79 -20.76 -11.27 3.57
N ALA A 80 -20.78 -12.45 2.94
CA ALA A 80 -21.88 -13.41 3.03
C ALA A 80 -22.10 -13.90 4.48
N ALA A 81 -21.04 -14.32 5.16
CA ALA A 81 -21.11 -14.78 6.55
C ALA A 81 -21.62 -13.67 7.49
N THR A 82 -21.18 -12.43 7.28
CA THR A 82 -21.61 -11.28 8.08
C THR A 82 -23.10 -11.00 7.87
N CYS A 83 -23.56 -10.95 6.62
CA CYS A 83 -24.97 -10.68 6.33
C CYS A 83 -25.88 -11.80 6.88
N ALA A 84 -25.46 -13.06 6.75
CA ALA A 84 -26.18 -14.20 7.32
C ALA A 84 -26.26 -14.13 8.85
N ALA A 85 -25.14 -13.87 9.54
CA ALA A 85 -25.09 -13.77 11.00
C ALA A 85 -25.93 -12.59 11.53
N VAL A 86 -25.85 -11.42 10.87
CA VAL A 86 -26.67 -10.25 11.20
C VAL A 86 -28.16 -10.55 11.00
N ALA A 87 -28.54 -11.24 9.92
CA ALA A 87 -29.93 -11.63 9.69
C ALA A 87 -30.45 -12.60 10.79
N VAL A 88 -29.62 -13.57 11.21
CA VAL A 88 -29.94 -14.46 12.35
C VAL A 88 -30.11 -13.67 13.65
N ALA A 89 -29.26 -12.69 13.92
CA ALA A 89 -29.40 -11.80 15.06
C ALA A 89 -30.69 -10.96 14.98
N ALA A 90 -31.02 -10.42 13.80
CA ALA A 90 -32.22 -9.63 13.59
C ALA A 90 -33.50 -10.45 13.85
N VAL A 91 -33.60 -11.67 13.33
CA VAL A 91 -34.76 -12.53 13.59
C VAL A 91 -34.83 -12.96 15.07
N SER A 92 -33.69 -12.97 15.78
CA SER A 92 -33.62 -13.26 17.22
C SER A 92 -34.20 -12.15 18.10
N LEU A 93 -34.50 -10.96 17.56
CA LEU A 93 -35.12 -9.86 18.31
C LEU A 93 -36.61 -10.09 18.58
N PHE A 94 -37.26 -10.93 17.78
CA PHE A 94 -38.70 -11.14 17.84
C PHE A 94 -39.12 -12.21 18.85
N ARG A 95 -40.20 -11.92 19.60
CA ARG A 95 -40.87 -12.86 20.52
C ARG A 95 -39.96 -13.52 21.56
N VAL A 96 -38.98 -12.77 22.08
CA VAL A 96 -38.05 -13.22 23.14
C VAL A 96 -38.07 -12.29 24.35
N ARG A 97 -37.54 -12.79 25.48
CA ARG A 97 -37.30 -12.01 26.71
C ARG A 97 -36.38 -10.81 26.44
N TRP A 98 -36.56 -9.73 27.19
CA TRP A 98 -35.83 -8.46 27.00
C TRP A 98 -34.30 -8.63 26.98
N TRP A 99 -33.72 -9.47 27.84
CA TRP A 99 -32.28 -9.73 27.86
C TRP A 99 -31.76 -10.40 26.58
N ARG A 100 -32.57 -11.24 25.92
CA ARG A 100 -32.21 -11.84 24.63
C ARG A 100 -32.18 -10.81 23.50
N ARG A 101 -32.98 -9.75 23.62
CA ARG A 101 -32.90 -8.62 22.68
C ARG A 101 -31.57 -7.89 22.83
N ILE A 102 -31.12 -7.66 24.07
CA ILE A 102 -29.80 -7.06 24.34
C ILE A 102 -28.68 -7.93 23.74
N VAL A 103 -28.74 -9.25 23.96
CA VAL A 103 -27.77 -10.20 23.36
C VAL A 103 -27.79 -10.11 21.84
N ALA A 104 -28.96 -10.13 21.21
CA ALA A 104 -29.10 -10.03 19.75
C ALA A 104 -28.60 -8.70 19.19
N THR A 105 -28.92 -7.57 19.81
CA THR A 105 -28.41 -6.25 19.40
C THR A 105 -26.89 -6.18 19.54
N SER A 106 -26.34 -6.70 20.63
CA SER A 106 -24.89 -6.76 20.84
C SER A 106 -24.22 -7.67 19.81
N ALA A 107 -24.85 -8.81 19.48
CA ALA A 107 -24.38 -9.74 18.46
C ALA A 107 -24.32 -9.10 17.07
N VAL A 108 -25.28 -8.26 16.70
CA VAL A 108 -25.22 -7.50 15.42
C VAL A 108 -23.94 -6.69 15.34
N VAL A 109 -23.60 -5.92 16.39
CA VAL A 109 -22.38 -5.10 16.42
C VAL A 109 -21.14 -5.99 16.31
N VAL A 110 -21.08 -7.09 17.07
CA VAL A 110 -19.96 -8.03 17.03
C VAL A 110 -19.81 -8.66 15.64
N PHE A 111 -20.90 -9.08 14.99
CA PHE A 111 -20.85 -9.66 13.64
C PHE A 111 -20.38 -8.67 12.60
N LEU A 112 -20.83 -7.41 12.68
CA LEU A 112 -20.33 -6.35 11.80
C LEU A 112 -18.83 -6.11 12.01
N CYS A 113 -18.35 -6.10 13.27
CA CYS A 113 -16.92 -6.01 13.57
C CYS A 113 -16.15 -7.22 12.99
N CYS A 114 -16.66 -8.45 13.16
CA CYS A 114 -16.06 -9.63 12.54
C CYS A 114 -15.97 -9.49 11.02
N GLY A 115 -17.03 -9.01 10.37
CA GLY A 115 -17.06 -8.78 8.93
C GLY A 115 -16.04 -7.77 8.45
N VAL A 116 -15.96 -6.61 9.11
CA VAL A 116 -14.97 -5.57 8.81
C VAL A 116 -13.55 -6.09 8.98
N LEU A 117 -13.24 -6.77 10.09
CA LEU A 117 -11.92 -7.33 10.34
C LEU A 117 -11.57 -8.47 9.38
N GLY A 118 -12.55 -9.29 9.00
CA GLY A 118 -12.40 -10.40 8.06
C GLY A 118 -12.13 -9.94 6.64
N ILE A 119 -12.88 -8.94 6.17
CA ILE A 119 -12.64 -8.31 4.86
C ILE A 119 -11.28 -7.58 4.89
N ASN A 120 -10.99 -6.82 5.95
CA ASN A 120 -9.69 -6.16 6.10
C ASN A 120 -8.53 -7.16 6.08
N ALA A 121 -8.67 -8.31 6.75
CA ALA A 121 -7.67 -9.37 6.74
C ALA A 121 -7.52 -10.06 5.38
N ALA A 122 -8.59 -10.13 4.58
CA ALA A 122 -8.53 -10.66 3.23
C ALA A 122 -7.65 -9.81 2.31
N PHE A 123 -7.66 -8.48 2.49
CA PHE A 123 -6.73 -7.57 1.80
C PHE A 123 -5.38 -7.48 2.52
N GLY A 124 -5.35 -7.45 3.84
CA GLY A 124 -4.15 -7.43 4.69
C GLY A 124 -3.37 -6.10 4.70
N VAL A 125 -3.90 -5.02 4.11
CA VAL A 125 -3.13 -3.79 3.94
C VAL A 125 -3.24 -2.87 5.16
N ASN A 126 -4.40 -2.79 5.81
CA ASN A 126 -4.57 -1.93 7.00
C ASN A 126 -4.26 -2.71 8.28
N ARG A 127 -3.08 -2.48 8.85
CA ARG A 127 -2.63 -3.17 10.06
C ARG A 127 -3.32 -2.65 11.32
N THR A 128 -3.52 -1.33 11.40
CA THR A 128 -4.07 -0.68 12.59
C THR A 128 -5.46 -0.10 12.37
N VAL A 129 -6.17 0.24 13.46
CA VAL A 129 -7.45 0.98 13.38
C VAL A 129 -7.27 2.31 12.65
N GLY A 130 -6.16 3.02 12.89
CA GLY A 130 -5.81 4.26 12.20
C GLY A 130 -5.70 4.05 10.70
N ASN A 131 -4.98 3.01 10.26
CA ASN A 131 -4.89 2.70 8.82
C ASN A 131 -6.25 2.39 8.21
N LEU A 132 -7.09 1.59 8.90
CA LEU A 132 -8.43 1.25 8.43
C LEU A 132 -9.32 2.49 8.24
N LEU A 133 -9.16 3.48 9.12
CA LEU A 133 -9.89 4.75 9.07
C LEU A 133 -9.18 5.83 8.24
N ASN A 134 -8.04 5.51 7.61
CA ASN A 134 -7.18 6.43 6.89
C ASN A 134 -6.69 7.65 7.70
N ILE A 135 -6.49 7.43 8.99
CA ILE A 135 -5.92 8.40 9.93
C ILE A 135 -4.44 8.09 10.11
N VAL A 136 -3.60 9.07 9.78
CA VAL A 136 -2.16 9.02 10.07
C VAL A 136 -1.94 9.45 11.51
N VAL A 137 -1.43 8.55 12.34
CA VAL A 137 -1.00 8.86 13.71
C VAL A 137 0.46 9.34 13.64
N PRO A 138 0.77 10.59 14.02
CA PRO A 138 2.14 11.10 13.93
C PRO A 138 3.06 10.39 14.94
N HIS A 139 4.18 9.89 14.44
CA HIS A 139 5.30 9.39 15.23
C HIS A 139 6.61 10.02 14.71
N PRO A 140 6.84 11.33 14.97
CA PRO A 140 7.97 12.04 14.39
C PRO A 140 9.31 11.39 14.74
N LEU A 141 10.11 11.06 13.72
CA LEU A 141 11.47 10.58 13.95
C LEU A 141 12.42 11.73 14.25
N ARG A 142 13.38 11.49 15.14
CA ARG A 142 14.53 12.40 15.32
C ARG A 142 15.54 12.11 14.23
N LEU A 143 15.68 13.05 13.30
CA LEU A 143 16.60 12.94 12.19
C LEU A 143 17.96 13.52 12.59
N ALA A 144 19.03 12.80 12.29
CA ALA A 144 20.38 13.36 12.39
C ALA A 144 20.58 14.40 11.27
N PRO A 145 21.29 15.50 11.52
CA PRO A 145 21.66 16.44 10.46
C PRO A 145 22.37 15.69 9.33
N PRO A 146 22.14 16.05 8.06
CA PRO A 146 22.88 15.45 6.96
C PRO A 146 24.38 15.65 7.19
N ALA A 147 25.17 14.56 7.15
CA ALA A 147 26.59 14.71 6.94
C ALA A 147 26.82 15.21 5.51
N ALA A 148 28.02 15.72 5.20
CA ALA A 148 28.33 16.15 3.84
C ALA A 148 27.88 15.08 2.82
N HIS A 149 27.13 15.51 1.79
CA HIS A 149 26.48 14.60 0.84
C HIS A 149 27.49 13.60 0.27
N GLY A 150 27.12 12.32 0.25
CA GLY A 150 27.95 11.27 -0.33
C GLY A 150 28.18 11.52 -1.83
N THR A 151 29.42 11.35 -2.29
CA THR A 151 29.77 11.34 -3.73
C THR A 151 29.42 9.99 -4.36
N THR A 152 29.17 9.93 -5.68
CA THR A 152 28.87 8.67 -6.39
C THR A 152 29.82 7.52 -6.05
N PRO A 153 31.17 7.68 -6.11
CA PRO A 153 32.05 6.55 -5.89
C PRO A 153 31.86 5.96 -4.49
N ALA A 154 31.43 6.78 -3.52
CA ALA A 154 31.23 6.37 -2.14
C ALA A 154 29.95 5.52 -1.92
N VAL A 155 28.97 5.60 -2.83
CA VAL A 155 27.71 4.85 -2.73
C VAL A 155 27.75 3.60 -3.60
N ALA A 156 28.33 3.67 -4.80
CA ALA A 156 28.43 2.55 -5.73
C ALA A 156 29.16 1.32 -5.13
N ASP A 157 30.13 1.56 -4.26
CA ASP A 157 30.92 0.53 -3.58
C ASP A 157 30.61 0.43 -2.07
N LEU A 158 29.51 1.06 -1.61
CA LEU A 158 29.15 1.12 -0.19
C LEU A 158 29.02 -0.29 0.39
N TRP A 159 28.38 -1.20 -0.33
CA TRP A 159 28.25 -2.61 0.04
C TRP A 159 29.61 -3.29 0.31
N ALA A 160 30.67 -2.89 -0.40
CA ALA A 160 32.00 -3.50 -0.29
C ALA A 160 32.82 -2.90 0.86
N ARG A 161 32.65 -1.60 1.14
CA ARG A 161 33.44 -0.87 2.15
C ARG A 161 32.78 -0.77 3.52
N TRP A 162 31.46 -0.80 3.59
CA TRP A 162 30.73 -0.68 4.85
C TRP A 162 31.03 -1.87 5.77
N ARG A 163 31.30 -1.57 7.04
CA ARG A 163 31.42 -2.58 8.09
C ARG A 163 30.51 -2.16 9.24
N PRO A 164 29.53 -3.01 9.63
CA PRO A 164 28.58 -2.65 10.65
C PRO A 164 29.32 -2.46 11.99
N PRO A 165 29.17 -1.32 12.66
CA PRO A 165 29.81 -1.08 13.95
C PRO A 165 29.14 -1.90 15.07
N ALA A 166 29.87 -2.09 16.17
CA ALA A 166 29.29 -2.65 17.38
C ALA A 166 28.10 -1.79 17.88
N GLY A 167 27.01 -2.43 18.27
CA GLY A 167 25.82 -1.76 18.77
C GLY A 167 24.88 -1.20 17.69
N MET A 168 25.13 -1.45 16.40
CA MET A 168 24.13 -1.18 15.35
C MET A 168 22.84 -1.96 15.64
N PRO A 169 21.65 -1.35 15.55
CA PRO A 169 20.39 -2.05 15.74
C PRO A 169 20.21 -3.21 14.74
N GLU A 170 19.46 -4.25 15.11
CA GLU A 170 19.18 -5.37 14.19
C GLU A 170 18.10 -5.06 13.15
N ALA A 171 17.19 -4.13 13.48
CA ALA A 171 16.08 -3.70 12.64
C ALA A 171 16.08 -2.18 12.47
N GLY A 172 15.49 -1.74 11.36
CA GLY A 172 15.27 -0.33 11.09
C GLY A 172 14.26 0.29 12.05
N GLU A 173 14.06 1.59 11.89
CA GLU A 173 13.09 2.38 12.65
C GLU A 173 12.09 3.02 11.70
N THR A 174 10.81 2.89 12.02
CA THR A 174 9.72 3.52 11.28
C THR A 174 9.12 4.67 12.07
N GLY A 175 8.70 5.71 11.38
CA GLY A 175 7.94 6.80 11.99
C GLY A 175 7.38 7.72 10.92
N THR A 176 7.20 8.99 11.27
CA THR A 176 6.63 10.00 10.37
C THR A 176 7.51 11.23 10.27
N ALA A 177 7.29 12.03 9.24
CA ALA A 177 7.75 13.41 9.17
C ALA A 177 6.79 14.29 8.37
N ASP A 178 6.77 15.57 8.69
CA ASP A 178 6.03 16.57 7.92
C ASP A 178 6.94 17.12 6.81
N ILE A 179 6.41 17.13 5.58
CA ILE A 179 7.08 17.70 4.41
C ILE A 179 6.39 19.02 4.08
N PRO A 180 7.05 20.17 4.28
CA PRO A 180 6.45 21.47 4.01
C PRO A 180 6.14 21.65 2.52
N PRO A 181 4.93 22.11 2.15
CA PRO A 181 4.53 22.23 0.75
C PRO A 181 5.00 23.55 0.13
N THR A 182 6.30 23.76 0.11
CA THR A 182 6.94 25.05 -0.19
C THR A 182 6.70 25.47 -1.65
N ALA A 183 6.85 24.54 -2.60
CA ALA A 183 6.63 24.78 -4.02
C ALA A 183 5.23 24.38 -4.50
N SER A 184 4.68 23.30 -3.93
CA SER A 184 3.38 22.75 -4.35
C SER A 184 2.17 23.46 -3.74
N GLY A 185 2.26 23.92 -2.49
CA GLY A 185 1.09 24.26 -1.69
C GLY A 185 0.13 23.08 -1.44
N PHE A 186 0.53 21.85 -1.77
CA PHE A 186 -0.31 20.66 -1.60
C PHE A 186 -0.37 20.24 -0.13
N ARG A 187 -1.58 19.97 0.37
CA ARG A 187 -1.77 19.54 1.76
C ARG A 187 -1.63 18.03 1.87
N ALA A 188 -0.41 17.54 1.93
CA ALA A 188 -0.12 16.15 2.26
C ALA A 188 -0.37 15.86 3.74
N ARG A 189 -0.72 14.61 4.08
CA ARG A 189 -0.64 14.08 5.45
C ARG A 189 0.84 13.79 5.80
N PRO A 190 1.19 13.63 7.09
CA PRO A 190 2.57 13.30 7.48
C PRO A 190 3.06 12.08 6.70
N ALA A 191 4.25 12.20 6.10
CA ALA A 191 4.87 11.13 5.33
C ALA A 191 5.37 10.03 6.28
N GLY A 192 5.34 8.78 5.82
CA GLY A 192 5.98 7.66 6.51
C GLY A 192 7.47 7.66 6.26
N LEU A 193 8.25 7.25 7.26
CA LEU A 193 9.69 7.11 7.16
C LEU A 193 10.12 5.70 7.56
N TYR A 194 11.13 5.19 6.87
CA TYR A 194 11.92 4.04 7.31
C TYR A 194 13.41 4.40 7.27
N LEU A 195 14.06 4.28 8.43
CA LEU A 195 15.50 4.40 8.59
C LEU A 195 16.08 3.00 8.78
N PRO A 196 16.92 2.50 7.86
CA PRO A 196 17.53 1.18 7.99
C PRO A 196 18.54 1.15 9.15
N PRO A 197 18.93 -0.05 9.63
CA PRO A 197 19.93 -0.20 10.69
C PRO A 197 21.19 0.68 10.54
N ALA A 198 21.77 0.73 9.35
CA ALA A 198 22.98 1.53 9.09
C ALA A 198 22.78 3.04 9.28
N ALA A 199 21.56 3.56 9.03
CA ALA A 199 21.21 4.97 9.23
C ALA A 199 21.14 5.37 10.72
N ARG A 200 21.06 4.37 11.62
CA ARG A 200 20.87 4.55 13.06
C ARG A 200 22.16 4.37 13.86
N THR A 201 23.30 4.27 13.17
CA THR A 201 24.62 4.21 13.81
C THR A 201 25.08 5.62 14.21
N ALA A 202 26.11 5.72 15.05
CA ALA A 202 26.66 7.01 15.47
C ALA A 202 27.28 7.83 14.31
N ASN A 203 27.82 7.14 13.30
CA ASN A 203 28.39 7.74 12.09
C ASN A 203 27.78 7.06 10.85
N PRO A 204 26.52 7.37 10.51
CA PRO A 204 25.84 6.70 9.43
C PRO A 204 26.46 7.06 8.07
N PRO A 205 26.57 6.12 7.12
CA PRO A 205 26.97 6.45 5.77
C PRO A 205 25.84 7.22 5.07
N ALA A 206 26.16 7.96 4.02
CA ALA A 206 25.13 8.47 3.11
C ALA A 206 24.49 7.29 2.38
N LEU A 207 23.16 7.20 2.43
CA LEU A 207 22.41 6.06 1.88
C LEU A 207 21.64 6.44 0.60
N PRO A 208 21.31 5.44 -0.24
CA PRO A 208 20.35 5.63 -1.33
C PRO A 208 18.94 5.90 -0.81
N VAL A 209 18.08 6.37 -1.71
CA VAL A 209 16.73 6.83 -1.40
C VAL A 209 15.69 6.04 -2.18
N VAL A 210 14.59 5.72 -1.51
CA VAL A 210 13.35 5.30 -2.19
C VAL A 210 12.22 6.24 -1.79
N VAL A 211 11.56 6.83 -2.77
CA VAL A 211 10.24 7.46 -2.56
C VAL A 211 9.17 6.42 -2.85
N MET A 212 8.34 6.10 -1.86
CA MET A 212 7.28 5.09 -1.97
C MET A 212 5.90 5.74 -1.99
N LEU A 213 5.00 5.28 -2.86
CA LEU A 213 3.62 5.74 -2.97
C LEU A 213 2.65 4.58 -2.75
N MET A 214 1.71 4.74 -1.81
CA MET A 214 0.75 3.69 -1.45
C MET A 214 -0.51 3.73 -2.33
N GLY A 215 -1.34 2.68 -2.29
CA GLY A 215 -2.57 2.61 -3.09
C GLY A 215 -3.68 3.57 -2.63
N GLN A 216 -4.73 3.69 -3.44
CA GLN A 216 -5.95 4.43 -3.13
C GLN A 216 -7.12 3.44 -2.95
N PRO A 217 -7.91 3.53 -1.85
CA PRO A 217 -7.65 4.33 -0.66
C PRO A 217 -6.42 3.80 0.12
N GLY A 218 -5.72 4.70 0.84
CA GLY A 218 -4.56 4.31 1.62
C GLY A 218 -3.91 5.45 2.41
N ASN A 219 -2.83 5.10 3.10
CA ASN A 219 -2.05 5.97 3.97
C ASN A 219 -0.56 5.83 3.65
N PRO A 220 0.27 6.84 3.96
CA PRO A 220 1.72 6.77 3.86
C PRO A 220 2.34 5.85 4.94
N ASP A 221 1.88 4.60 5.05
CA ASP A 221 2.36 3.62 6.03
C ASP A 221 3.70 3.02 5.59
N PRO A 222 4.79 3.19 6.36
CA PRO A 222 6.08 2.56 6.06
C PRO A 222 6.13 1.07 6.41
N GLY A 223 5.17 0.53 7.16
CA GLY A 223 5.19 -0.83 7.67
C GLY A 223 5.44 -1.92 6.61
N PRO A 224 4.71 -1.94 5.48
CA PRO A 224 4.91 -2.95 4.44
C PRO A 224 6.33 -2.93 3.87
N ILE A 225 6.82 -1.77 3.44
CA ILE A 225 8.15 -1.65 2.83
C ILE A 225 9.28 -1.85 3.85
N ALA A 226 9.11 -1.38 5.09
CA ALA A 226 10.04 -1.63 6.19
C ALA A 226 10.19 -3.13 6.46
N SER A 227 9.09 -3.88 6.45
CA SER A 227 9.13 -5.33 6.68
C SER A 227 9.94 -6.09 5.62
N VAL A 228 9.97 -5.58 4.38
CA VAL A 228 10.80 -6.12 3.29
C VAL A 228 12.25 -5.69 3.48
N LEU A 229 12.49 -4.38 3.65
CA LEU A 229 13.83 -3.83 3.74
C LEU A 229 14.60 -4.27 4.99
N ASP A 230 13.94 -4.58 6.10
CA ASP A 230 14.62 -5.18 7.26
C ASP A 230 15.16 -6.58 6.96
N ARG A 231 14.54 -7.34 6.04
CA ARG A 231 15.10 -8.63 5.59
C ARG A 231 16.33 -8.42 4.71
N PHE A 232 16.26 -7.49 3.76
CA PHE A 232 17.40 -7.09 2.96
C PHE A 232 18.55 -6.58 3.84
N ALA A 233 18.27 -5.67 4.77
CA ALA A 233 19.27 -5.13 5.67
C ALA A 233 19.97 -6.20 6.49
N ARG A 234 19.25 -7.17 7.04
CA ARG A 234 19.87 -8.30 7.75
C ARG A 234 20.79 -9.13 6.86
N ALA A 235 20.46 -9.31 5.58
CA ALA A 235 21.29 -10.03 4.62
C ALA A 235 22.50 -9.22 4.13
N HIS A 236 22.45 -7.88 4.23
CA HIS A 236 23.44 -6.96 3.64
C HIS A 236 24.03 -6.00 4.68
N HIS A 237 24.45 -6.52 5.84
CA HIS A 237 25.19 -5.79 6.87
C HIS A 237 24.51 -4.52 7.41
N GLY A 238 23.18 -4.55 7.51
CA GLY A 238 22.35 -3.43 7.98
C GLY A 238 22.09 -2.34 6.94
N LEU A 239 22.60 -2.50 5.72
CA LEU A 239 22.37 -1.55 4.63
C LEU A 239 20.95 -1.68 4.08
N ALA A 240 20.33 -0.57 3.72
CA ALA A 240 19.09 -0.50 2.95
C ALA A 240 18.91 0.97 2.51
N PRO A 241 18.00 1.29 1.59
CA PRO A 241 17.69 2.67 1.31
C PRO A 241 16.94 3.30 2.49
N ILE A 242 17.11 4.62 2.67
CA ILE A 242 16.15 5.40 3.45
C ILE A 242 14.88 5.54 2.61
N VAL A 243 13.73 5.26 3.19
CA VAL A 243 12.44 5.36 2.49
C VAL A 243 11.64 6.52 3.02
N VAL A 244 11.10 7.32 2.09
CA VAL A 244 10.02 8.27 2.35
C VAL A 244 8.76 7.78 1.66
N VAL A 245 7.77 7.36 2.46
CA VAL A 245 6.43 7.05 1.95
C VAL A 245 5.67 8.37 1.85
N ALA A 246 5.71 8.99 0.67
CA ALA A 246 5.09 10.29 0.45
C ALA A 246 3.57 10.13 0.26
N ASP A 247 2.77 11.00 0.89
CA ASP A 247 1.32 11.01 0.71
C ASP A 247 0.92 11.79 -0.55
N GLN A 248 0.44 11.09 -1.57
CA GLN A 248 -0.08 11.68 -2.80
C GLN A 248 -1.61 11.86 -2.81
N LEU A 249 -2.30 11.35 -1.79
CA LEU A 249 -3.77 11.34 -1.73
C LEU A 249 -4.34 12.50 -0.90
N GLY A 250 -3.55 13.01 0.04
CA GLY A 250 -3.94 14.08 0.95
C GLY A 250 -5.06 13.66 1.92
N PRO A 251 -5.61 14.61 2.70
CA PRO A 251 -6.63 14.32 3.71
C PRO A 251 -7.97 13.83 3.12
N GLY A 252 -8.21 14.09 1.84
CA GLY A 252 -9.42 13.63 1.14
C GLY A 252 -9.32 12.19 0.61
N ILE A 253 -8.13 11.56 0.70
CA ILE A 253 -7.86 10.21 0.17
C ILE A 253 -8.30 10.12 -1.32
N ALA A 254 -8.04 11.20 -2.04
CA ALA A 254 -8.50 11.36 -3.40
C ALA A 254 -7.51 10.73 -4.37
N ASP A 255 -8.01 10.15 -5.45
CA ASP A 255 -7.16 9.84 -6.60
C ASP A 255 -6.80 11.16 -7.30
N THR A 256 -5.56 11.57 -7.13
CA THR A 256 -5.03 12.83 -7.67
C THR A 256 -4.38 12.65 -9.04
N GLY A 257 -4.30 11.40 -9.54
CA GLY A 257 -3.53 11.04 -10.73
C GLY A 257 -2.03 11.37 -10.66
N CYS A 258 -1.55 11.82 -9.48
CA CYS A 258 -0.24 12.43 -9.29
C CYS A 258 0.08 13.52 -10.31
N VAL A 259 -0.94 14.31 -10.67
CA VAL A 259 -0.83 15.49 -11.54
C VAL A 259 -1.08 16.77 -10.75
N ASP A 260 -0.60 17.88 -11.30
CA ASP A 260 -1.06 19.19 -10.86
C ASP A 260 -2.47 19.44 -11.40
N SER A 261 -3.44 19.63 -10.51
CA SER A 261 -4.84 19.89 -10.89
C SER A 261 -5.42 21.06 -10.10
N ARG A 262 -6.44 21.70 -10.65
CA ARG A 262 -7.20 22.74 -9.93
C ARG A 262 -7.94 22.16 -8.72
N ARG A 263 -8.40 20.91 -8.82
CA ARG A 263 -9.27 20.27 -7.83
C ARG A 263 -8.52 19.76 -6.60
N TYR A 264 -7.33 19.20 -6.81
CA TYR A 264 -6.54 18.53 -5.76
C TYR A 264 -5.20 19.20 -5.46
N GLY A 265 -4.85 20.27 -6.19
CA GLY A 265 -3.60 21.02 -5.97
C GLY A 265 -2.43 20.46 -6.78
N LYS A 266 -1.22 20.91 -6.46
CA LYS A 266 -0.01 20.62 -7.24
C LYS A 266 0.71 19.37 -6.77
N VAL A 267 0.08 18.21 -6.92
CA VAL A 267 0.62 16.93 -6.41
C VAL A 267 1.89 16.51 -7.16
N TYR A 268 1.96 16.77 -8.47
CA TYR A 268 3.17 16.46 -9.25
C TYR A 268 4.35 17.29 -8.74
N ARG A 269 4.16 18.58 -8.45
CA ARG A 269 5.20 19.39 -7.79
C ARG A 269 5.56 18.92 -6.40
N TYR A 270 4.59 18.50 -5.60
CA TYR A 270 4.87 17.99 -4.26
C TYR A 270 5.85 16.79 -4.34
N LEU A 271 5.56 15.84 -5.22
CA LEU A 271 6.36 14.62 -5.36
C LEU A 271 7.71 14.84 -6.08
N THR A 272 7.85 15.91 -6.86
CA THR A 272 9.04 16.12 -7.71
C THR A 272 9.87 17.36 -7.35
N GLU A 273 9.42 18.16 -6.39
CA GLU A 273 10.12 19.35 -5.88
C GLU A 273 10.19 19.31 -4.34
N ASP A 274 9.05 19.33 -3.65
CA ASP A 274 9.01 19.42 -2.17
C ASP A 274 9.60 18.18 -1.49
N VAL A 275 9.18 16.98 -1.90
CA VAL A 275 9.67 15.72 -1.33
C VAL A 275 11.18 15.55 -1.56
N PRO A 276 11.72 15.66 -2.80
CA PRO A 276 13.17 15.58 -3.02
C PRO A 276 13.98 16.64 -2.27
N ALA A 277 13.48 17.89 -2.20
CA ALA A 277 14.16 18.96 -1.47
C ALA A 277 14.21 18.68 0.04
N TRP A 278 13.10 18.22 0.62
CA TRP A 278 13.03 17.81 2.02
C TRP A 278 13.99 16.65 2.31
N ILE A 279 14.00 15.61 1.46
CA ILE A 279 14.90 14.47 1.61
C ILE A 279 16.36 14.91 1.70
N ARG A 280 16.81 15.74 0.75
CA ARG A 280 18.21 16.21 0.71
C ARG A 280 18.60 17.09 1.90
N THR A 281 17.65 17.82 2.46
CA THR A 281 17.93 18.77 3.55
C THR A 281 17.80 18.16 4.94
N GLN A 282 17.01 17.08 5.08
CA GLN A 282 16.68 16.48 6.37
C GLN A 282 17.32 15.10 6.59
N LEU A 283 17.76 14.41 5.54
CA LEU A 283 18.26 13.03 5.63
C LEU A 283 19.72 12.92 5.19
N ASN A 284 20.45 11.98 5.81
CA ASN A 284 21.82 11.65 5.43
C ASN A 284 21.83 10.73 4.19
N VAL A 285 21.60 11.32 3.03
CA VAL A 285 21.44 10.60 1.75
C VAL A 285 22.46 11.05 0.71
N THR A 286 22.64 10.22 -0.31
CA THR A 286 23.42 10.61 -1.49
C THR A 286 22.71 11.70 -2.30
N ALA A 287 23.50 12.65 -2.83
CA ALA A 287 23.00 13.65 -3.78
C ALA A 287 22.93 13.13 -5.22
N ASP A 288 23.51 11.95 -5.50
CA ASP A 288 23.46 11.34 -6.83
C ASP A 288 22.15 10.58 -7.04
N HIS A 289 21.29 11.15 -7.87
CA HIS A 289 19.98 10.62 -8.22
C HIS A 289 20.02 9.28 -8.97
N ARG A 290 21.20 8.81 -9.42
CA ARG A 290 21.34 7.44 -9.95
C ARG A 290 21.11 6.35 -8.90
N PHE A 291 21.19 6.70 -7.61
CA PHE A 291 20.88 5.80 -6.49
C PHE A 291 19.56 6.17 -5.81
N TRP A 292 18.69 6.88 -6.52
CA TRP A 292 17.34 7.20 -6.09
C TRP A 292 16.34 6.39 -6.91
N ALA A 293 15.40 5.77 -6.21
CA ALA A 293 14.33 5.01 -6.81
C ALA A 293 12.97 5.58 -6.41
N ILE A 294 11.97 5.33 -7.24
CA ILE A 294 10.57 5.54 -6.90
C ILE A 294 9.82 4.21 -6.97
N ALA A 295 9.01 3.94 -5.97
CA ALA A 295 8.24 2.71 -5.84
C ALA A 295 6.78 3.05 -5.60
N GLY A 296 5.87 2.15 -5.99
CA GLY A 296 4.48 2.30 -5.59
C GLY A 296 3.62 1.08 -5.77
N TYR A 297 2.44 1.12 -5.14
CA TYR A 297 1.45 0.07 -5.16
C TYR A 297 0.08 0.56 -5.64
N SER A 298 -0.58 -0.17 -6.55
CA SER A 298 -1.90 0.19 -7.11
C SER A 298 -1.87 1.59 -7.75
N ASN A 299 -2.69 2.52 -7.28
CA ASN A 299 -2.63 3.94 -7.65
C ASN A 299 -1.21 4.52 -7.50
N GLY A 300 -0.50 4.17 -6.43
CA GLY A 300 0.88 4.57 -6.21
C GLY A 300 1.85 3.99 -7.24
N GLY A 301 1.61 2.79 -7.76
CA GLY A 301 2.43 2.15 -8.80
C GLY A 301 2.33 2.90 -10.13
N GLN A 302 1.11 3.25 -10.53
CA GLN A 302 0.85 4.15 -11.66
C GLN A 302 1.58 5.49 -11.48
N CYS A 303 1.47 6.09 -10.30
CA CYS A 303 2.15 7.35 -10.00
C CYS A 303 3.67 7.23 -10.07
N ALA A 304 4.25 6.17 -9.49
CA ALA A 304 5.67 5.90 -9.49
C ALA A 304 6.21 5.81 -10.93
N LEU A 305 5.53 5.04 -11.78
CA LEU A 305 5.87 4.93 -13.20
C LEU A 305 5.77 6.29 -13.92
N SER A 306 4.63 6.98 -13.79
CA SER A 306 4.41 8.27 -14.46
C SER A 306 5.41 9.34 -14.04
N ILE A 307 5.81 9.37 -12.76
CA ILE A 307 6.80 10.30 -12.23
C ILE A 307 8.20 9.91 -12.70
N GLY A 308 8.60 8.65 -12.55
CA GLY A 308 9.92 8.18 -12.96
C GLY A 308 10.18 8.43 -14.45
N VAL A 309 9.20 8.15 -15.31
CA VAL A 309 9.27 8.40 -16.76
C VAL A 309 9.42 9.90 -17.09
N LYS A 310 8.79 10.78 -16.31
CA LYS A 310 8.87 12.23 -16.52
C LYS A 310 10.12 12.86 -15.90
N ARG A 311 10.65 12.26 -14.82
CA ARG A 311 11.77 12.75 -14.03
C ARG A 311 12.90 11.71 -13.92
N PRO A 312 13.48 11.26 -15.05
CA PRO A 312 14.65 10.39 -15.03
C PRO A 312 15.88 11.06 -14.39
N ASP A 313 15.86 12.38 -14.25
CA ASP A 313 16.85 13.17 -13.51
C ASP A 313 16.76 13.01 -11.99
N LEU A 314 15.61 12.57 -11.46
CA LEU A 314 15.40 12.35 -10.02
C LEU A 314 15.45 10.88 -9.63
N PHE A 315 14.92 10.01 -10.49
CA PHE A 315 14.77 8.58 -10.20
C PHE A 315 15.20 7.78 -11.42
N THR A 316 16.24 6.96 -11.27
CA THR A 316 16.72 6.06 -12.32
C THR A 316 16.19 4.62 -12.17
N SER A 317 15.49 4.34 -11.07
CA SER A 317 14.89 3.04 -10.80
C SER A 317 13.42 3.16 -10.41
N ILE A 318 12.58 2.27 -10.95
CA ILE A 318 11.13 2.25 -10.73
C ILE A 318 10.71 0.87 -10.23
N ILE A 319 9.91 0.82 -9.16
CA ILE A 319 9.15 -0.39 -8.75
C ILE A 319 7.66 -0.09 -8.90
N ASP A 320 6.99 -0.82 -9.77
CA ASP A 320 5.55 -0.75 -9.95
C ASP A 320 4.91 -2.07 -9.48
N VAL A 321 4.21 -2.03 -8.34
CA VAL A 321 3.51 -3.17 -7.75
C VAL A 321 2.01 -3.05 -8.04
N SER A 322 1.51 -3.90 -8.92
CA SER A 322 0.12 -3.93 -9.37
C SER A 322 -0.39 -2.53 -9.76
N GLY A 323 0.38 -1.76 -10.53
CA GLY A 323 0.02 -0.41 -10.93
C GLY A 323 -1.26 -0.32 -11.76
N GLU A 324 -1.99 0.77 -11.56
CA GLU A 324 -3.14 1.14 -12.41
C GLU A 324 -2.70 1.47 -13.84
N GLU A 325 -3.55 1.19 -14.82
CA GLU A 325 -3.23 1.39 -16.24
C GLU A 325 -3.08 2.88 -16.59
N PHE A 326 -3.79 3.77 -15.88
CA PHE A 326 -3.77 5.21 -16.06
C PHE A 326 -4.46 5.95 -14.89
N PRO A 327 -4.24 7.28 -14.74
CA PRO A 327 -4.85 8.07 -13.67
C PRO A 327 -6.37 7.90 -13.59
N GLY A 328 -6.91 7.46 -12.45
CA GLY A 328 -8.35 7.29 -12.28
C GLY A 328 -8.96 6.17 -13.12
N SER A 329 -8.23 5.08 -13.37
CA SER A 329 -8.74 3.91 -14.09
C SER A 329 -10.03 3.34 -13.52
N THR A 330 -10.25 3.47 -12.21
CA THR A 330 -11.50 3.07 -11.53
C THR A 330 -12.68 3.98 -11.87
N ASN A 331 -12.46 5.27 -12.19
CA ASN A 331 -13.52 6.18 -12.65
C ASN A 331 -12.99 7.21 -13.66
N PRO A 332 -12.80 6.80 -14.94
CA PRO A 332 -12.11 7.64 -15.92
C PRO A 332 -12.84 8.95 -16.24
N LYS A 333 -14.18 8.94 -16.19
CA LYS A 333 -15.00 10.14 -16.43
C LYS A 333 -14.81 11.17 -15.32
N LYS A 334 -14.77 10.73 -14.06
CA LYS A 334 -14.51 11.60 -12.91
C LYS A 334 -13.08 12.13 -12.96
N ALA A 335 -12.10 11.29 -13.30
CA ALA A 335 -10.71 11.70 -13.42
C ALA A 335 -10.52 12.76 -14.51
N LEU A 336 -11.10 12.55 -15.69
CA LEU A 336 -11.10 13.52 -16.78
C LEU A 336 -11.69 14.88 -16.36
N ALA A 337 -12.80 14.87 -15.62
CA ALA A 337 -13.43 16.09 -15.12
C ALA A 337 -12.59 16.78 -14.02
N ASP A 338 -12.23 16.05 -12.96
CA ASP A 338 -11.62 16.61 -11.76
C ASP A 338 -10.14 16.97 -11.97
N LEU A 339 -9.39 16.16 -12.73
CA LEU A 339 -7.95 16.33 -12.91
C LEU A 339 -7.63 17.19 -14.13
N PHE A 340 -8.39 17.03 -15.21
CA PHE A 340 -8.08 17.61 -16.52
C PHE A 340 -9.12 18.62 -17.02
N GLY A 341 -10.18 18.90 -16.27
CA GLY A 341 -11.19 19.89 -16.66
C GLY A 341 -11.89 19.53 -17.98
N HIS A 342 -12.10 18.25 -18.24
CA HIS A 342 -12.62 17.69 -19.49
C HIS A 342 -11.68 17.77 -20.71
N ASP A 343 -10.41 18.11 -20.52
CA ASP A 343 -9.40 18.04 -21.59
C ASP A 343 -8.94 16.59 -21.83
N GLN A 344 -9.50 15.97 -22.86
CA GLN A 344 -9.21 14.59 -23.23
C GLN A 344 -7.76 14.40 -23.70
N ALA A 345 -7.20 15.36 -24.44
CA ALA A 345 -5.83 15.25 -24.95
C ALA A 345 -4.82 15.36 -23.81
N ALA A 346 -5.05 16.26 -22.85
CA ALA A 346 -4.24 16.35 -21.64
C ALA A 346 -4.32 15.04 -20.84
N TYR A 347 -5.51 14.48 -20.65
CA TYR A 347 -5.69 13.21 -19.94
C TYR A 347 -4.98 12.04 -20.63
N ASP A 348 -5.14 11.89 -21.95
CA ASP A 348 -4.49 10.83 -22.71
C ASP A 348 -2.96 10.95 -22.68
N GLY A 349 -2.43 12.17 -22.72
CA GLY A 349 -1.00 12.44 -22.57
C GLY A 349 -0.43 12.09 -21.19
N GLN A 350 -1.26 11.94 -20.16
CA GLN A 350 -0.82 11.51 -18.82
C GLN A 350 -0.84 9.99 -18.62
N LYS A 351 -1.33 9.21 -19.59
CA LYS A 351 -1.36 7.75 -19.48
C LYS A 351 0.06 7.19 -19.57
N PRO A 352 0.47 6.27 -18.68
CA PRO A 352 1.80 5.68 -18.70
C PRO A 352 2.26 5.14 -20.06
N LEU A 353 1.38 4.49 -20.83
CA LEU A 353 1.69 4.02 -22.18
C LEU A 353 2.04 5.16 -23.14
N ALA A 354 1.32 6.29 -23.06
CA ALA A 354 1.62 7.46 -23.88
C ALA A 354 2.95 8.12 -23.45
N LEU A 355 3.20 8.20 -22.13
CA LEU A 355 4.44 8.74 -21.59
C LEU A 355 5.68 7.91 -22.01
N LEU A 356 5.56 6.58 -21.98
CA LEU A 356 6.61 5.65 -22.42
C LEU A 356 6.84 5.73 -23.93
N ALA A 357 5.78 5.75 -24.73
CA ALA A 357 5.89 5.86 -26.19
C ALA A 357 6.53 7.18 -26.66
N ALA A 358 6.43 8.25 -25.86
CA ALA A 358 6.95 9.56 -26.20
C ALA A 358 8.43 9.77 -25.82
N ARG A 359 9.11 8.77 -25.24
CA ARG A 359 10.45 8.94 -24.65
C ARG A 359 11.40 7.80 -24.98
N HIS A 360 12.69 8.11 -24.96
CA HIS A 360 13.76 7.13 -24.94
C HIS A 360 14.51 7.26 -23.60
N LEU A 361 14.54 6.19 -22.81
CA LEU A 361 14.95 6.20 -21.40
C LEU A 361 16.04 5.14 -21.13
N PRO A 362 17.17 5.17 -21.86
CA PRO A 362 18.27 4.25 -21.64
C PRO A 362 18.91 4.47 -20.26
N GLY A 363 19.34 3.39 -19.62
CA GLY A 363 19.98 3.44 -18.30
C GLY A 363 19.02 3.57 -17.11
N MET A 364 17.70 3.52 -17.36
CA MET A 364 16.71 3.33 -16.30
C MET A 364 16.41 1.84 -16.09
N THR A 365 16.20 1.45 -14.84
CA THR A 365 15.72 0.11 -14.46
C THR A 365 14.26 0.20 -14.01
N ALA A 366 13.40 -0.69 -14.49
CA ALA A 366 11.99 -0.72 -14.09
C ALA A 366 11.52 -2.14 -13.78
N VAL A 367 10.95 -2.34 -12.60
CA VAL A 367 10.43 -3.64 -12.17
C VAL A 367 8.93 -3.54 -12.02
N PHE A 368 8.21 -4.32 -12.82
CA PHE A 368 6.76 -4.46 -12.75
C PHE A 368 6.43 -5.77 -12.06
N THR A 369 5.49 -5.74 -11.13
CA THR A 369 5.08 -6.94 -10.40
C THR A 369 3.56 -6.98 -10.28
N ALA A 370 2.97 -8.16 -10.35
CA ALA A 370 1.55 -8.39 -10.14
C ALA A 370 1.28 -9.88 -9.93
N SER A 371 0.22 -10.22 -9.20
CA SER A 371 -0.17 -11.62 -9.01
C SER A 371 -0.96 -12.18 -10.19
N THR A 372 -0.65 -13.41 -10.60
CA THR A 372 -1.31 -14.07 -11.74
C THR A 372 -2.75 -14.46 -11.47
N ASP A 373 -3.15 -14.56 -10.20
CA ASP A 373 -4.54 -14.71 -9.77
C ASP A 373 -5.31 -13.37 -9.74
N ASP A 374 -4.65 -12.26 -10.12
CA ASP A 374 -5.27 -10.99 -10.52
C ASP A 374 -5.03 -10.72 -12.03
N PRO A 375 -5.89 -11.23 -12.92
CA PRO A 375 -5.65 -11.12 -14.35
C PRO A 375 -5.73 -9.68 -14.88
N HIS A 376 -6.39 -8.77 -14.17
CA HIS A 376 -6.48 -7.36 -14.59
C HIS A 376 -5.13 -6.68 -14.41
N TYR A 377 -4.63 -6.63 -13.16
CA TYR A 377 -3.37 -5.96 -12.85
C TYR A 377 -2.16 -6.68 -13.44
N TYR A 378 -2.20 -8.02 -13.55
CA TYR A 378 -1.17 -8.77 -14.27
C TYR A 378 -1.13 -8.42 -15.76
N GLY A 379 -2.30 -8.25 -16.38
CA GLY A 379 -2.40 -7.80 -17.77
C GLY A 379 -1.81 -6.40 -17.98
N VAL A 380 -2.07 -5.47 -17.05
CA VAL A 380 -1.51 -4.11 -17.06
C VAL A 380 0.01 -4.13 -16.89
N ALA A 381 0.52 -4.81 -15.87
CA ALA A 381 1.96 -4.92 -15.60
C ALA A 381 2.73 -5.47 -16.83
N ARG A 382 2.19 -6.48 -17.50
CA ARG A 382 2.77 -7.02 -18.74
C ARG A 382 2.82 -6.00 -19.87
N LYS A 383 1.72 -5.26 -20.11
CA LYS A 383 1.69 -4.22 -21.15
C LYS A 383 2.71 -3.12 -20.86
N LEU A 384 2.77 -2.64 -19.62
CA LEU A 384 3.68 -1.58 -19.20
C LEU A 384 5.14 -2.02 -19.27
N THR A 385 5.44 -3.27 -18.92
CA THR A 385 6.79 -3.86 -19.10
C THR A 385 7.22 -3.79 -20.55
N THR A 386 6.39 -4.27 -21.49
CA THR A 386 6.71 -4.22 -22.93
C THR A 386 6.91 -2.79 -23.42
N ALA A 387 6.06 -1.85 -22.98
CA ALA A 387 6.21 -0.44 -23.35
C ALA A 387 7.49 0.18 -22.77
N ALA A 388 7.88 -0.16 -21.55
CA ALA A 388 9.11 0.31 -20.92
C ALA A 388 10.36 -0.24 -21.62
N GLN A 389 10.33 -1.52 -22.02
CA GLN A 389 11.38 -2.11 -22.86
C GLN A 389 11.49 -1.40 -24.21
N ALA A 390 10.36 -1.10 -24.86
CA ALA A 390 10.34 -0.34 -26.12
C ALA A 390 10.87 1.09 -25.96
N ALA A 391 10.70 1.70 -24.79
CA ALA A 391 11.30 2.99 -24.45
C ALA A 391 12.82 2.90 -24.17
N GLY A 392 13.39 1.70 -24.08
CA GLY A 392 14.83 1.47 -23.86
C GLY A 392 15.24 1.27 -22.40
N MET A 393 14.29 1.07 -21.48
CA MET A 393 14.58 0.74 -20.09
C MET A 393 15.03 -0.72 -19.94
N ASP A 394 15.85 -1.01 -18.94
CA ASP A 394 16.03 -2.36 -18.41
C ASP A 394 14.81 -2.74 -17.57
N ALA A 395 13.77 -3.21 -18.26
CA ALA A 395 12.46 -3.44 -17.68
C ALA A 395 12.12 -4.95 -17.57
N THR A 396 11.67 -5.36 -16.38
CA THR A 396 11.35 -6.76 -16.04
C THR A 396 9.95 -6.89 -15.45
N LEU A 397 9.26 -8.00 -15.77
CA LEU A 397 8.01 -8.41 -15.14
C LEU A 397 8.27 -9.57 -14.18
N HIS A 398 7.97 -9.42 -12.90
CA HIS A 398 7.93 -10.51 -11.93
C HIS A 398 6.49 -10.90 -11.63
N ALA A 399 6.08 -12.06 -12.16
CA ALA A 399 4.79 -12.66 -11.91
C ALA A 399 4.76 -13.31 -10.52
N LEU A 400 3.85 -12.89 -9.65
CA LEU A 400 3.62 -13.54 -8.36
C LEU A 400 2.57 -14.65 -8.54
N PRO A 401 2.78 -15.89 -8.09
CA PRO A 401 1.84 -16.98 -8.35
C PRO A 401 0.44 -16.76 -7.76
N SER A 402 0.38 -16.07 -6.62
CA SER A 402 -0.87 -15.76 -5.93
C SER A 402 -0.71 -14.48 -5.10
N GLY A 403 -1.82 -13.98 -4.57
CA GLY A 403 -1.84 -12.82 -3.67
C GLY A 403 -2.83 -11.74 -4.07
N GLY A 404 -3.47 -11.88 -5.24
CA GLY A 404 -4.48 -10.97 -5.77
C GLY A 404 -4.01 -9.52 -5.78
N HIS A 405 -4.91 -8.60 -5.46
CA HIS A 405 -4.61 -7.18 -5.25
C HIS A 405 -4.55 -6.83 -3.76
N GLY A 406 -3.71 -7.53 -3.00
CA GLY A 406 -3.61 -7.35 -1.54
C GLY A 406 -2.19 -7.33 -1.01
N ARG A 407 -2.05 -7.50 0.31
CA ARG A 407 -0.78 -7.46 1.05
C ARG A 407 0.26 -8.44 0.50
N ALA A 408 -0.16 -9.65 0.12
CA ALA A 408 0.76 -10.64 -0.42
C ALA A 408 1.40 -10.15 -1.73
N ALA A 409 0.61 -9.53 -2.61
CA ALA A 409 1.12 -8.89 -3.82
C ALA A 409 2.01 -7.68 -3.51
N LEU A 410 1.62 -6.84 -2.54
CA LEU A 410 2.43 -5.70 -2.08
C LEU A 410 3.81 -6.15 -1.57
N ILE A 411 3.85 -7.06 -0.60
CA ILE A 411 5.08 -7.53 0.03
C ILE A 411 5.94 -8.33 -0.96
N GLY A 412 5.34 -9.26 -1.69
CA GLY A 412 6.05 -10.07 -2.68
C GLY A 412 6.55 -9.24 -3.86
N GLY A 413 5.79 -8.24 -4.29
CA GLY A 413 6.16 -7.33 -5.37
C GLY A 413 7.29 -6.40 -4.97
N LEU A 414 7.25 -5.83 -3.76
CA LEU A 414 8.37 -5.05 -3.21
C LEU A 414 9.62 -5.92 -3.04
N GLU A 415 9.49 -7.15 -2.55
CA GLU A 415 10.61 -8.08 -2.42
C GLU A 415 11.26 -8.41 -3.77
N ALA A 416 10.47 -8.72 -4.79
CA ALA A 416 10.96 -8.93 -6.15
C ALA A 416 11.60 -7.66 -6.74
N GLY A 417 10.96 -6.50 -6.53
CA GLY A 417 11.46 -5.19 -6.97
C GLY A 417 12.83 -4.87 -6.38
N PHE A 418 13.00 -5.03 -5.06
CA PHE A 418 14.28 -4.84 -4.42
C PHE A 418 15.29 -5.92 -4.81
N GLY A 419 14.88 -7.15 -5.08
CA GLY A 419 15.78 -8.18 -5.62
C GLY A 419 16.55 -7.70 -6.85
N VAL A 420 15.93 -6.89 -7.71
CA VAL A 420 16.57 -6.31 -8.90
C VAL A 420 17.26 -4.98 -8.61
N ILE A 421 16.62 -4.07 -7.87
CA ILE A 421 17.10 -2.68 -7.72
C ILE A 421 18.20 -2.52 -6.67
N TYR A 422 18.26 -3.39 -5.67
CA TYR A 422 19.24 -3.30 -4.58
C TYR A 422 20.71 -3.23 -5.05
N PRO A 423 21.18 -4.01 -6.05
CA PRO A 423 22.50 -3.82 -6.64
C PRO A 423 22.61 -2.51 -7.45
N VAL A 424 21.54 -2.09 -8.13
CA VAL A 424 21.52 -0.84 -8.93
C VAL A 424 21.73 0.38 -8.03
N VAL A 425 21.16 0.36 -6.82
CA VAL A 425 21.33 1.44 -5.83
C VAL A 425 22.59 1.29 -4.95
N GLY A 426 23.53 0.40 -5.30
CA GLY A 426 24.84 0.29 -4.65
C GLY A 426 24.84 -0.43 -3.30
N LEU A 427 23.79 -1.19 -2.98
CA LEU A 427 23.63 -1.85 -1.68
C LEU A 427 24.07 -3.33 -1.68
N SER A 428 24.34 -3.90 -2.85
CA SER A 428 24.91 -5.25 -3.01
C SER A 428 25.81 -5.32 -4.26
N PRO A 429 26.58 -6.41 -4.46
CA PRO A 429 27.42 -6.56 -5.65
C PRO A 429 26.63 -6.40 -6.96
N PRO A 430 27.19 -5.69 -7.97
CA PRO A 430 26.52 -5.51 -9.26
C PRO A 430 26.39 -6.84 -10.02
N GLY A 431 25.35 -6.96 -10.84
CA GLY A 431 25.16 -8.10 -11.76
C GLY A 431 24.53 -9.35 -11.15
N ALA A 432 24.14 -9.32 -9.87
CA ALA A 432 23.40 -10.40 -9.22
C ALA A 432 22.07 -9.89 -8.65
N VAL A 433 21.00 -10.67 -8.80
CA VAL A 433 19.75 -10.45 -8.05
C VAL A 433 20.08 -10.56 -6.57
N ALA A 434 19.76 -9.53 -5.79
CA ALA A 434 20.03 -9.51 -4.37
C ALA A 434 19.20 -10.61 -3.68
N ALA A 435 19.89 -11.58 -3.09
CA ALA A 435 19.26 -12.64 -2.34
C ALA A 435 18.73 -12.12 -1.00
N VAL A 436 17.56 -12.61 -0.61
CA VAL A 436 16.99 -12.42 0.72
C VAL A 436 16.45 -13.75 1.21
N PRO A 437 16.66 -14.12 2.48
CA PRO A 437 16.02 -15.30 3.05
C PRO A 437 14.50 -15.15 2.95
N THR A 438 13.81 -16.17 2.45
CA THR A 438 12.34 -16.20 2.45
C THR A 438 11.83 -15.98 3.88
N ALA A 439 10.72 -15.25 4.02
CA ALA A 439 10.05 -15.10 5.31
C ALA A 439 9.76 -16.50 5.89
N GLY A 440 10.35 -16.78 7.05
CA GLY A 440 10.14 -18.03 7.79
C GLY A 440 8.83 -18.05 8.55
#